data_AF-A0A2N2IHQ2-F1
#
_entry.id   AF-A0A2N2IHQ2-F1
#
_cell.length_a   1.000
_cell.length_b   1.000
_cell.length_c   1.000
_cell.angle_alpha   90.00
_cell.angle_beta   90.00
_cell.angle_gamma   90.00
#
_symmetry.space_group_name_H-M   'P 1'
#
loop_
_entity.id
_entity.type
_entity.pdbx_description
1 polymer ?
#
loop_
_entity_poly.entity_id
_entity_poly.type
_entity_poly.pdbx_seq_one_letter_code
_entity_poly.pdbx_strand_id
1 'polypeptide(L)'
;MRKFKFDHLHRYSRFLPTDAVKDVGRLLILSGLVGVVAGLGAIAFYYLLDLSKFFFLGTLAGYTPSGPGGEAPIFHATGAEFHRWLLLVIPGLGGLISGIIVFHFAPEAEGHGTDAAIDSFHHKSGKVRARVPFIKAITSAITIGTGGSGG
;
A
#
# COMPACT_ATOMS: atom_id res chain seq x y z
N MET A 1 46.91 48.64 -1.01
CA MET A 1 46.55 47.48 -0.15
C MET A 1 45.10 47.09 -0.41
N ARG A 2 44.84 46.01 -1.16
CA ARG A 2 43.48 45.44 -1.36
C ARG A 2 43.34 44.20 -0.48
N LYS A 3 42.40 44.21 0.47
CA LYS A 3 42.01 43.03 1.25
C LYS A 3 41.26 42.07 0.33
N PHE A 4 41.86 40.92 0.02
CA PHE A 4 41.19 39.79 -0.62
C PHE A 4 40.23 39.16 0.40
N LYS A 5 38.94 39.16 0.06
CA LYS A 5 37.84 38.70 0.90
C LYS A 5 37.71 37.17 0.77
N PHE A 6 38.03 36.44 1.83
CA PHE A 6 37.90 35.00 1.94
C PHE A 6 36.43 34.60 2.24
N ASP A 7 35.52 34.75 1.27
CA ASP A 7 34.10 34.35 1.44
C ASP A 7 33.79 32.94 0.87
N HIS A 8 34.78 32.22 0.31
CA HIS A 8 34.56 30.93 -0.36
C HIS A 8 34.73 29.66 0.51
N LEU A 9 35.14 29.79 1.79
CA LEU A 9 35.50 28.63 2.62
C LEU A 9 34.34 27.98 3.39
N HIS A 10 33.14 28.58 3.39
CA HIS A 10 31.97 28.03 4.10
C HIS A 10 31.28 26.84 3.42
N ARG A 11 31.68 26.48 2.20
CA ARG A 11 31.04 25.38 1.44
C ARG A 11 31.66 24.00 1.72
N TYR A 12 32.88 23.95 2.26
CA TYR A 12 33.61 22.69 2.50
C TYR A 12 33.39 22.08 3.89
N SER A 13 32.85 22.83 4.85
CA SER A 13 32.71 22.36 6.24
C SER A 13 31.53 21.41 6.49
N ARG A 14 30.77 21.02 5.46
CA ARG A 14 29.75 19.93 5.55
C ARG A 14 30.32 18.53 5.29
N PHE A 15 31.61 18.42 4.97
CA PHE A 15 32.30 17.16 4.66
C PHE A 15 33.27 16.73 5.78
N LEU A 16 32.95 17.01 7.04
CA LEU A 16 33.66 16.33 8.13
C LEU A 16 33.11 14.89 8.23
N PRO A 17 33.98 13.86 8.28
CA PRO A 17 33.55 12.46 8.25
C PRO A 17 32.58 12.09 9.38
N THR A 18 32.62 12.81 10.51
CA THR A 18 31.72 12.63 11.64
C THR A 18 30.26 12.96 11.32
N ASP A 19 30.01 13.93 10.45
CA ASP A 19 28.65 14.34 10.06
C ASP A 19 28.05 13.32 9.09
N ALA A 20 28.88 12.81 8.16
CA ALA A 20 28.51 11.74 7.25
C ALA A 20 28.14 10.43 7.98
N VAL A 21 28.90 10.04 9.02
CA VAL A 21 28.58 8.84 9.81
C VAL A 21 27.27 9.00 10.58
N LYS A 22 26.99 10.18 11.14
CA LYS A 22 25.71 10.47 11.81
C LYS A 22 24.54 10.45 10.84
N ASP A 23 24.71 11.02 9.65
CA ASP A 23 23.68 11.05 8.61
C ASP A 23 23.37 9.64 8.08
N VAL A 24 24.41 8.82 7.84
CA VAL A 24 24.24 7.41 7.44
C VAL A 24 23.52 6.62 8.54
N GLY A 25 23.93 6.76 9.80
CA GLY A 25 23.26 6.10 10.92
C GLY A 25 21.78 6.49 11.03
N ARG A 26 21.47 7.79 10.88
CA ARG A 26 20.10 8.29 10.86
C ARG A 26 19.28 7.70 9.71
N LEU A 27 19.84 7.65 8.50
CA LEU A 27 19.18 7.08 7.32
C LEU A 27 18.92 5.58 7.49
N LEU A 28 19.87 4.83 8.06
CA LEU A 28 19.71 3.40 8.34
C LEU A 28 18.59 3.12 9.35
N ILE A 29 18.50 3.93 10.41
CA ILE A 29 17.43 3.81 11.40
C ILE A 29 16.07 4.14 10.76
N LEU A 30 16.00 5.21 9.97
CA LEU A 30 14.78 5.62 9.29
C LEU A 30 14.31 4.57 8.26
N SER A 31 15.23 4.04 7.43
CA SER A 31 14.88 3.02 6.44
C SER A 31 14.48 1.70 7.10
N GLY A 32 15.14 1.32 8.18
CA GLY A 32 14.74 0.16 9.00
C GLY A 32 13.34 0.32 9.57
N LEU A 33 13.02 1.49 10.14
CA LEU A 33 11.69 1.78 10.67
C LEU A 33 10.62 1.76 9.57
N VAL A 34 10.90 2.37 8.41
CA VAL A 34 10.00 2.32 7.25
C VAL A 34 9.77 0.88 6.79
N GLY A 35 10.82 0.05 6.74
CA GLY A 35 10.72 -1.37 6.38
C GLY A 35 9.83 -2.15 7.34
N VAL A 36 9.98 -1.96 8.65
CA VAL A 36 9.14 -2.61 9.67
C VAL A 36 7.67 -2.19 9.51
N VAL A 37 7.40 -0.90 9.37
CA VAL A 37 6.02 -0.39 9.22
C VAL A 37 5.40 -0.90 7.90
N ALA A 38 6.13 -0.87 6.80
CA ALA A 38 5.66 -1.39 5.52
C ALA A 38 5.41 -2.91 5.56
N GLY A 39 6.30 -3.67 6.21
CA GLY A 39 6.13 -5.11 6.40
C GLY A 39 4.90 -5.47 7.23
N LEU A 40 4.67 -4.78 8.35
CA LEU A 40 3.45 -4.93 9.15
C LEU A 40 2.20 -4.56 8.35
N GLY A 41 2.29 -3.49 7.54
CA GLY A 41 1.22 -3.10 6.62
C GLY A 41 0.91 -4.17 5.57
N ALA A 42 1.93 -4.80 5.00
CA ALA A 42 1.77 -5.88 4.04
C ALA A 42 1.11 -7.12 4.67
N ILE A 43 1.50 -7.47 5.89
CA ILE A 43 0.86 -8.56 6.67
C ILE A 43 -0.62 -8.24 6.92
N ALA A 44 -0.93 -7.05 7.41
CA ALA A 44 -2.31 -6.63 7.64
C ALA A 44 -3.15 -6.64 6.35
N PHE A 45 -2.57 -6.18 5.23
CA PHE A 45 -3.21 -6.23 3.92
C PHE A 45 -3.44 -7.68 3.45
N TYR A 46 -2.50 -8.59 3.69
CA TYR A 46 -2.67 -10.02 3.38
C TYR A 46 -3.84 -10.64 4.15
N TYR A 47 -3.99 -10.35 5.44
CA TYR A 47 -5.16 -10.79 6.21
C TYR A 47 -6.47 -10.23 5.67
N LEU A 48 -6.49 -8.95 5.26
CA LEU A 48 -7.67 -8.31 4.69
C LEU A 48 -8.05 -8.92 3.33
N LEU A 49 -7.05 -9.27 2.53
CA LEU A 49 -7.23 -10.00 1.27
C LEU A 49 -7.85 -11.37 1.51
N ASP A 50 -7.30 -12.15 2.45
CA ASP A 50 -7.81 -13.50 2.73
C ASP A 50 -9.24 -13.45 3.28
N LEU A 51 -9.53 -12.50 4.17
CA LEU A 51 -10.88 -12.26 4.67
C LEU A 51 -11.85 -11.90 3.53
N SER A 52 -11.43 -11.02 2.61
CA SER A 52 -12.27 -10.63 1.47
C SER A 52 -12.53 -11.81 0.54
N LYS A 53 -11.51 -12.62 0.22
CA LYS A 53 -11.67 -13.85 -0.58
C LYS A 53 -12.60 -14.84 0.10
N PHE A 54 -12.41 -15.07 1.39
CA PHE A 54 -13.26 -15.98 2.16
C PHE A 54 -14.71 -15.52 2.13
N PHE A 55 -14.98 -14.23 2.40
CA PHE A 55 -16.34 -13.70 2.42
C PHE A 55 -16.99 -13.73 1.03
N PHE A 56 -16.31 -13.22 0.00
CA PHE A 56 -16.90 -13.09 -1.33
C PHE A 56 -16.85 -14.40 -2.13
N LEU A 57 -15.70 -15.06 -2.24
CA LEU A 57 -15.56 -16.26 -3.06
C LEU A 57 -15.94 -17.51 -2.26
N GLY A 58 -15.48 -17.63 -1.02
CA GLY A 58 -15.76 -18.79 -0.17
C GLY A 58 -17.24 -18.89 0.19
N THR A 59 -17.78 -17.89 0.88
CA THR A 59 -19.14 -17.94 1.43
C THR A 59 -20.21 -17.70 0.36
N LEU A 60 -20.06 -16.70 -0.52
CA LEU A 60 -21.10 -16.40 -1.52
C LEU A 60 -21.03 -17.33 -2.73
N ALA A 61 -19.85 -17.55 -3.32
CA ALA A 61 -19.73 -18.35 -4.54
C ALA A 61 -19.49 -19.85 -4.30
N GLY A 62 -19.12 -20.27 -3.09
CA GLY A 62 -18.65 -21.63 -2.81
C GLY A 62 -17.34 -21.95 -3.55
N TYR A 63 -16.54 -20.92 -3.90
CA TYR A 63 -15.31 -21.05 -4.66
C TYR A 63 -14.08 -20.85 -3.77
N THR A 64 -13.15 -21.79 -3.85
CA THR A 64 -11.94 -21.80 -3.04
C THR A 64 -10.71 -21.68 -3.93
N PRO A 65 -10.26 -20.45 -4.23
CA PRO A 65 -9.01 -20.28 -4.96
C PRO A 65 -7.86 -20.87 -4.14
N SER A 66 -7.01 -21.68 -4.77
CA SER A 66 -5.76 -22.14 -4.15
C SER A 66 -4.87 -20.92 -3.87
N GLY A 67 -4.40 -20.80 -2.63
CA GLY A 67 -3.46 -19.75 -2.22
C GLY A 67 -2.10 -19.89 -2.93
N PRO A 68 -1.15 -18.97 -2.63
CA PRO A 68 0.24 -19.13 -3.05
C PRO A 68 0.76 -20.53 -2.68
N GLY A 69 1.52 -21.16 -3.58
CA GLY A 69 1.95 -22.54 -3.40
C GLY A 69 2.70 -22.74 -2.07
N GLY A 70 2.18 -23.64 -1.22
CA GLY A 70 2.77 -23.98 0.07
C GLY A 70 2.14 -23.28 1.29
N GLU A 71 1.21 -22.34 1.10
CA GLU A 71 0.50 -21.68 2.20
C GLU A 71 -0.92 -22.26 2.38
N ALA A 72 -1.25 -22.64 3.61
CA ALA A 72 -2.63 -22.99 3.95
C ALA A 72 -3.45 -21.70 4.09
N PRO A 73 -4.68 -21.64 3.54
CA PRO A 73 -5.55 -20.49 3.73
C PRO A 73 -5.85 -20.32 5.23
N ILE A 74 -5.85 -19.07 5.70
CA ILE A 74 -6.10 -18.74 7.12
C ILE A 74 -7.57 -19.03 7.45
N PHE A 75 -8.46 -18.74 6.50
CA PHE A 75 -9.89 -19.06 6.59
C PHE A 75 -10.23 -20.29 5.73
N HIS A 76 -10.77 -21.33 6.38
CA HIS A 76 -11.23 -22.53 5.68
C HIS A 76 -12.61 -22.31 5.07
N ALA A 77 -12.78 -22.74 3.83
CA ALA A 77 -14.02 -22.61 3.11
C ALA A 77 -15.19 -23.31 3.81
N THR A 78 -16.32 -22.61 3.86
CA THR A 78 -17.61 -23.23 4.11
C THR A 78 -17.92 -24.17 2.94
N GLY A 79 -18.38 -25.39 3.22
CA GLY A 79 -18.82 -26.37 2.20
C GLY A 79 -20.10 -25.93 1.45
N ALA A 80 -20.16 -24.67 1.04
CA ALA A 80 -21.24 -24.06 0.30
C ALA A 80 -21.28 -24.64 -1.12
N GLU A 81 -22.49 -24.76 -1.67
CA GLU A 81 -22.67 -25.19 -3.04
C GLU A 81 -21.99 -24.20 -4.00
N PHE A 82 -21.26 -24.73 -4.97
CA PHE A 82 -20.49 -23.93 -5.90
C PHE A 82 -21.39 -23.31 -6.99
N HIS A 83 -21.54 -21.99 -6.96
CA HIS A 83 -22.39 -21.25 -7.89
C HIS A 83 -21.58 -20.47 -8.93
N ARG A 84 -21.36 -21.07 -10.09
CA ARG A 84 -20.49 -20.54 -11.17
C ARG A 84 -20.87 -19.13 -11.64
N TRP A 85 -22.17 -18.82 -11.74
CA TRP A 85 -22.63 -17.51 -12.22
C TRP A 85 -22.26 -16.37 -11.27
N LEU A 86 -22.09 -16.65 -9.98
CA LEU A 86 -21.68 -15.64 -9.00
C LEU A 86 -20.25 -15.16 -9.24
N LEU A 87 -19.37 -15.97 -9.84
CA LEU A 87 -18.02 -15.55 -10.21
C LEU A 87 -18.01 -14.40 -11.24
N LEU A 88 -19.10 -14.23 -12.02
CA LEU A 88 -19.24 -13.10 -12.94
C LEU A 88 -19.78 -11.85 -12.23
N VAL A 89 -20.69 -12.03 -11.28
CA VAL A 89 -21.41 -10.92 -10.60
C VAL A 89 -20.57 -10.31 -9.48
N ILE A 90 -19.87 -11.15 -8.71
CA ILE A 90 -19.12 -10.74 -7.53
C ILE A 90 -18.02 -9.71 -7.84
N PRO A 91 -17.20 -9.83 -8.91
CA PRO A 91 -16.23 -8.80 -9.27
C PRO A 91 -16.88 -7.44 -9.54
N GLY A 92 -18.04 -7.43 -10.21
CA GLY A 92 -18.80 -6.20 -10.48
C GLY A 92 -19.31 -5.54 -9.20
N LEU A 93 -19.83 -6.33 -8.26
CA LEU A 93 -20.23 -5.85 -6.93
C LEU A 93 -19.03 -5.34 -6.12
N GLY A 94 -17.89 -6.03 -6.19
CA GLY A 94 -16.64 -5.59 -5.57
C GLY A 94 -16.18 -4.24 -6.08
N GLY A 95 -16.18 -4.05 -7.40
CA GLY A 95 -15.86 -2.77 -8.03
C GLY A 95 -16.81 -1.65 -7.61
N LEU A 96 -18.11 -1.93 -7.52
CA LEU A 96 -19.11 -0.96 -7.05
C LEU A 96 -18.90 -0.55 -5.60
N ILE A 97 -18.71 -1.53 -4.69
CA ILE A 97 -18.45 -1.27 -3.27
C ILE A 97 -17.17 -0.46 -3.10
N SER A 98 -16.09 -0.88 -3.76
CA SER A 98 -14.80 -0.16 -3.76
C SER A 98 -14.97 1.26 -4.26
N GLY A 99 -15.71 1.47 -5.36
CA GLY A 99 -15.98 2.80 -5.91
C GLY A 99 -16.74 3.71 -4.94
N ILE A 100 -17.78 3.19 -4.29
CA ILE A 100 -18.56 3.93 -3.28
C ILE A 100 -17.66 4.34 -2.11
N ILE A 101 -16.80 3.44 -1.62
CA ILE A 101 -15.88 3.73 -0.52
C ILE A 101 -14.89 4.84 -0.90
N VAL A 102 -14.24 4.74 -2.07
CA VAL A 102 -13.31 5.79 -2.52
C VAL A 102 -14.05 7.11 -2.66
N PHE A 103 -15.17 7.14 -3.37
CA PHE A 103 -15.90 8.37 -3.67
C PHE A 103 -16.40 9.08 -2.40
N HIS A 104 -16.82 8.32 -1.38
CA HIS A 104 -17.37 8.89 -0.16
C HIS A 104 -16.30 9.28 0.88
N PHE A 105 -15.27 8.45 1.08
CA PHE A 105 -14.33 8.62 2.19
C PHE A 105 -13.00 9.27 1.80
N ALA A 106 -12.52 9.03 0.58
CA ALA A 106 -11.24 9.57 0.11
C ALA A 106 -11.23 9.68 -1.43
N PRO A 107 -11.95 10.64 -2.02
CA PRO A 107 -11.95 10.83 -3.48
C PRO A 107 -10.55 11.12 -4.02
N GLU A 108 -9.66 11.70 -3.20
CA GLU A 108 -8.25 11.86 -3.56
C GLU A 108 -7.45 10.55 -3.69
N ALA A 109 -8.03 9.41 -3.29
CA ALA A 109 -7.44 8.08 -3.42
C ALA A 109 -7.68 7.46 -4.81
N GLU A 110 -8.36 8.16 -5.71
CA GLU A 110 -8.57 7.71 -7.09
C GLU A 110 -7.24 7.43 -7.82
N GLY A 111 -7.30 6.52 -8.81
CA GLY A 111 -6.18 6.20 -9.69
C GLY A 111 -5.05 5.41 -9.01
N HIS A 112 -3.93 5.33 -9.71
CA HIS A 112 -2.78 4.52 -9.32
C HIS A 112 -2.07 5.11 -8.10
N GLY A 113 -1.76 4.28 -7.11
CA GLY A 113 -1.02 4.70 -5.91
C GLY A 113 0.40 5.15 -6.20
N THR A 114 1.04 4.57 -7.22
CA THR A 114 2.41 4.88 -7.65
C THR A 114 2.54 6.31 -8.16
N ASP A 115 1.64 6.74 -9.04
CA ASP A 115 1.70 8.09 -9.63
C ASP A 115 1.46 9.15 -8.55
N ALA A 116 0.52 8.89 -7.63
CA ALA A 116 0.27 9.77 -6.49
C ALA A 116 1.48 9.86 -5.55
N ALA A 117 2.21 8.76 -5.34
CA ALA A 117 3.44 8.76 -4.55
C ALA A 117 4.56 9.57 -5.24
N ILE A 118 4.76 9.37 -6.54
CA ILE A 118 5.73 10.12 -7.35
C ILE A 118 5.39 11.61 -7.32
N ASP A 119 4.14 11.98 -7.61
CA ASP A 119 3.66 13.35 -7.58
C ASP A 119 3.81 13.99 -6.19
N SER A 120 3.56 13.22 -5.12
CA SER A 120 3.73 13.73 -3.77
C SER A 120 5.17 14.18 -3.51
N PHE A 121 6.15 13.40 -3.97
CA PHE A 121 7.56 13.68 -3.78
C PHE A 121 8.03 14.88 -4.61
N HIS A 122 7.57 14.97 -5.87
CA HIS A 122 8.02 16.00 -6.80
C HIS A 122 7.28 17.34 -6.65
N HIS A 123 5.98 17.32 -6.38
CA HIS A 123 5.13 18.52 -6.41
C HIS A 123 4.47 18.87 -5.07
N LYS A 124 4.40 17.95 -4.10
CA LYS A 124 3.68 18.16 -2.83
C LYS A 124 4.54 18.02 -1.57
N SER A 125 5.86 18.14 -1.72
CA SER A 125 6.84 18.06 -0.61
C SER A 125 6.73 16.76 0.22
N GLY A 126 6.39 15.66 -0.44
CA GLY A 126 6.20 14.34 0.18
C GLY A 126 4.94 14.20 1.04
N LYS A 127 3.99 15.15 0.97
CA LYS A 127 2.78 15.11 1.79
C LYS A 127 1.71 14.22 1.17
N VAL A 128 1.33 13.16 1.88
CA VAL A 128 0.19 12.30 1.56
C VAL A 128 -0.74 12.28 2.77
N ARG A 129 -2.06 12.34 2.53
CA ARG A 129 -3.05 12.26 3.60
C ARG A 129 -3.06 10.85 4.19
N ALA A 130 -2.93 10.75 5.51
CA ALA A 130 -2.81 9.46 6.20
C ALA A 130 -3.96 8.49 5.90
N ARG A 131 -5.18 8.99 5.64
CA ARG A 131 -6.35 8.16 5.31
C ARG A 131 -6.26 7.45 3.95
N VAL A 132 -5.49 7.99 3.00
CA VAL A 132 -5.45 7.49 1.61
C VAL A 132 -4.89 6.07 1.54
N PRO A 133 -3.71 5.76 2.12
CA PRO A 133 -3.21 4.39 2.17
C PRO A 133 -4.18 3.39 2.79
N PHE A 134 -4.88 3.75 3.87
CA PHE A 134 -5.84 2.86 4.54
C PHE A 134 -7.04 2.57 3.64
N ILE A 135 -7.64 3.59 3.04
CA ILE A 135 -8.77 3.41 2.12
C ILE A 135 -8.35 2.57 0.92
N LYS A 136 -7.18 2.84 0.32
CA LYS A 136 -6.66 2.05 -0.80
C LYS A 136 -6.46 0.58 -0.41
N ALA A 137 -5.90 0.31 0.76
CA ALA A 137 -5.74 -1.07 1.23
C ALA A 137 -7.09 -1.80 1.33
N ILE A 138 -8.12 -1.15 1.87
CA ILE A 138 -9.47 -1.74 2.00
C ILE A 138 -10.08 -1.99 0.62
N THR A 139 -10.08 -0.99 -0.25
CA THR A 139 -10.72 -1.12 -1.58
C THR A 139 -9.96 -2.07 -2.49
N SER A 140 -8.62 -2.09 -2.43
CA SER A 140 -7.83 -3.10 -3.14
C SER A 140 -8.12 -4.50 -2.62
N ALA A 141 -8.25 -4.68 -1.30
CA ALA A 141 -8.58 -5.98 -0.74
C ALA A 141 -9.97 -6.48 -1.17
N ILE A 142 -10.97 -5.59 -1.25
CA ILE A 142 -12.31 -5.92 -1.76
C ILE A 142 -12.25 -6.25 -3.25
N THR A 143 -11.60 -5.42 -4.07
CA THR A 143 -11.50 -5.63 -5.52
C THR A 143 -10.78 -6.93 -5.85
N ILE A 144 -9.62 -7.20 -5.23
CA ILE A 144 -8.88 -8.45 -5.43
C ILE A 144 -9.65 -9.63 -4.83
N GLY A 145 -10.19 -9.46 -3.64
CA GLY A 145 -10.92 -10.48 -2.89
C GLY A 145 -12.19 -10.94 -3.60
N THR A 146 -12.80 -10.09 -4.41
CA THR A 146 -13.96 -10.41 -5.26
C THR A 146 -13.59 -11.05 -6.60
N GLY A 147 -12.30 -11.17 -6.91
CA GLY A 147 -11.81 -11.68 -8.21
C GLY A 147 -11.69 -10.59 -9.29
N GLY A 148 -11.79 -9.32 -8.93
CA GLY A 148 -11.51 -8.20 -9.81
C GLY A 148 -10.02 -8.08 -10.13
N SER A 149 -9.71 -7.53 -11.31
CA SER A 149 -8.34 -7.20 -11.70
C SER A 149 -7.93 -5.88 -11.03
N GLY A 150 -7.02 -5.95 -10.06
CA GLY A 150 -6.51 -4.80 -9.34
C GLY A 150 -5.33 -5.19 -8.44
N GLY A 151 -4.42 -4.26 -8.18
CA GLY A 151 -3.19 -4.44 -7.41
C GLY A 151 -2.56 -3.10 -7.10
#